data_AF-A0A2E5EZR1-F1
#
_entry.id   AF-A0A2E5EZR1-F1
#
_cell.length_a   1.000
_cell.length_b   1.000
_cell.length_c   1.000
_cell.angle_alpha   90.00
_cell.angle_beta   90.00
_cell.angle_gamma   90.00
#
_symmetry.space_group_name_H-M   'P 1'
#
loop_
_entity.id
_entity.type
_entity.pdbx_description
1 polymer ?
#
loop_
_entity_poly.entity_id
_entity_poly.type
_entity_poly.pdbx_seq_one_letter_code
_entity_poly.pdbx_strand_id
1 'polypeptide(L)'
;MSDRPNFVLILADDMGYSDLGCYGSEINTPNIDSLANTGVRFSQMYNSARCCPSRAALLTGLNPHQAGIGHMTADLGAPSYQGYLNRSCATIAEVLRPHGYATMMSGKWHAGGDYRSTDPGDWDVGGPANPTP
;
A
#
# COMPACT_ATOMS: atom_id res chain seq x y z
N MET A 1 30.46 10.88 -5.86
CA MET A 1 29.00 11.12 -5.96
C MET A 1 28.34 9.91 -5.33
N SER A 2 27.47 10.07 -4.34
CA SER A 2 26.68 8.93 -3.87
C SER A 2 25.67 8.63 -4.96
N ASP A 3 25.73 7.44 -5.55
CA ASP A 3 24.69 7.00 -6.46
C ASP A 3 23.34 7.03 -5.72
N ARG A 4 22.30 7.51 -6.43
CA ARG A 4 20.93 7.54 -5.87
C ARG A 4 20.48 6.09 -5.65
N PRO A 5 20.00 5.71 -4.45
CA PRO A 5 19.59 4.34 -4.18
C PRO A 5 18.27 4.04 -4.91
N ASN A 6 18.08 2.77 -5.27
CA ASN A 6 16.78 2.26 -5.70
C ASN A 6 15.91 1.92 -4.48
N PHE A 7 14.61 2.16 -4.58
CA PHE A 7 13.64 1.76 -3.56
C PHE A 7 12.82 0.58 -4.07
N VAL A 8 12.82 -0.53 -3.34
CA VAL A 8 11.98 -1.70 -3.62
C VAL A 8 11.10 -1.95 -2.41
N LEU A 9 9.80 -1.69 -2.55
CA LEU A 9 8.80 -1.93 -1.52
C LEU A 9 8.08 -3.25 -1.80
N ILE A 10 8.20 -4.21 -0.87
CA ILE A 10 7.50 -5.50 -0.94
C ILE A 10 6.44 -5.50 0.17
N LEU A 11 5.18 -5.62 -0.22
CA LEU A 11 4.04 -5.64 0.70
C LEU A 11 3.26 -6.95 0.54
N ALA A 12 3.34 -7.81 1.56
CA ALA A 12 2.50 -9.00 1.64
C ALA A 12 1.06 -8.63 2.05
N ASP A 13 0.08 -9.40 1.58
CA ASP A 13 -1.34 -9.23 1.93
C ASP A 13 -1.73 -10.31 2.95
N ASP A 14 -2.22 -9.88 4.11
CA ASP A 14 -2.67 -10.73 5.23
C ASP A 14 -1.63 -11.71 5.81
N MET A 15 -0.33 -11.40 5.69
CA MET A 15 0.74 -12.15 6.36
C MET A 15 0.74 -11.87 7.86
N GLY A 16 0.70 -12.93 8.65
CA GLY A 16 0.80 -12.90 10.11
C GLY A 16 2.21 -12.61 10.62
N TYR A 17 2.31 -12.13 11.85
CA TYR A 17 3.59 -11.80 12.48
C TYR A 17 4.55 -13.00 12.57
N SER A 18 4.02 -14.19 12.85
CA SER A 18 4.79 -15.43 13.01
C SER A 18 4.76 -16.33 11.77
N ASP A 19 4.48 -15.79 10.58
CA ASP A 19 4.45 -16.57 9.33
C ASP A 19 5.84 -16.67 8.66
N LEU A 20 6.83 -15.93 9.16
CA LEU A 20 8.20 -15.92 8.65
C LEU A 20 9.12 -16.66 9.62
N GLY A 21 10.05 -17.46 9.08
CA GLY A 21 11.03 -18.22 9.87
C GLY A 21 11.84 -17.33 10.82
N CYS A 22 12.24 -16.13 10.36
CA CYS A 22 12.94 -15.13 11.17
C CYS A 22 12.10 -14.51 12.32
N TYR A 23 10.81 -14.83 12.41
CA TYR A 23 9.91 -14.53 13.53
C TYR A 23 9.34 -15.79 14.21
N GLY A 24 9.89 -16.97 13.94
CA GLY A 24 9.59 -18.23 14.65
C GLY A 24 8.62 -19.18 13.94
N SER A 25 8.33 -18.96 12.65
CA SER A 25 7.45 -19.84 11.86
C SER A 25 8.07 -21.20 11.53
N GLU A 26 7.22 -22.19 11.31
CA GLU A 26 7.56 -23.45 10.63
C GLU A 26 7.56 -23.34 9.10
N ILE A 27 7.01 -22.26 8.53
CA ILE A 27 6.96 -22.05 7.08
C ILE A 27 8.37 -21.75 6.57
N ASN A 28 8.78 -22.45 5.50
CA ASN A 28 10.09 -22.29 4.89
C ASN A 28 10.17 -20.99 4.06
N THR A 29 10.73 -19.93 4.64
CA THR A 29 10.84 -18.57 4.03
C THR A 29 12.27 -18.10 3.77
N PRO A 30 13.14 -18.91 3.12
CA PRO A 30 14.59 -18.71 3.15
C PRO A 30 15.06 -17.38 2.53
N ASN A 31 14.35 -16.87 1.52
CA ASN A 31 14.70 -15.59 0.89
C ASN A 31 14.41 -14.39 1.81
N ILE A 32 13.29 -14.41 2.54
CA ILE A 32 12.94 -13.35 3.49
C ILE A 32 13.84 -13.45 4.72
N ASP A 33 14.14 -14.66 5.17
CA ASP A 33 15.04 -14.88 6.30
C ASP A 33 16.47 -14.42 5.99
N SER A 34 16.93 -14.59 4.76
CA SER A 34 18.23 -14.06 4.30
C SER A 34 18.29 -12.53 4.36
N LEU A 35 17.24 -11.85 3.90
CA LEU A 35 17.12 -10.38 4.03
C LEU A 35 17.10 -9.96 5.51
N ALA A 36 16.37 -10.69 6.35
CA ALA A 36 16.23 -10.39 7.76
C ALA A 36 17.54 -10.58 8.54
N ASN A 37 18.39 -11.52 8.13
CA ASN A 37 19.71 -11.78 8.73
C ASN A 37 20.77 -10.75 8.35
N THR A 38 20.61 -10.08 7.22
CA THR A 38 21.57 -9.10 6.69
C THR A 38 21.09 -7.65 6.78
N GLY A 39 19.85 -7.45 7.26
CA GLY A 39 19.21 -6.15 7.40
C GLY A 39 18.75 -5.86 8.82
N VAL A 40 17.67 -5.08 8.92
CA VAL A 40 17.04 -4.69 10.19
C VAL A 40 15.68 -5.37 10.30
N ARG A 41 15.39 -5.95 11.48
CA ARG A 41 14.09 -6.53 11.82
C ARG A 41 13.35 -5.63 12.80
N PHE A 42 12.02 -5.65 12.72
CA PHE A 42 11.16 -4.87 13.58
C PHE A 42 10.23 -5.81 14.36
N SER A 43 10.34 -5.81 15.69
CA SER A 43 9.34 -6.46 16.57
C SER A 43 8.14 -5.56 16.86
N GLN A 44 8.20 -4.28 16.46
CA GLN A 44 7.19 -3.26 16.70
C GLN A 44 6.98 -2.41 15.44
N MET A 45 6.40 -3.02 14.41
CA MET A 45 5.93 -2.34 13.20
C MET A 45 4.42 -2.50 13.11
N TYR A 46 3.72 -1.40 12.86
CA TYR A 46 2.27 -1.35 12.92
C TYR A 46 1.71 -0.89 11.57
N ASN A 47 0.59 -1.50 11.19
CA ASN A 47 -0.24 -1.09 10.06
C ASN A 47 -1.65 -0.79 10.56
N SER A 48 -2.56 -0.43 9.65
CA SER A 48 -3.98 -0.36 10.00
C SER A 48 -4.58 -1.76 10.01
N ALA A 49 -5.70 -1.95 10.71
CA ALA A 49 -6.37 -3.25 10.83
C ALA A 49 -6.88 -3.86 9.50
N ARG A 50 -6.84 -3.11 8.38
CA ARG A 50 -7.32 -3.55 7.06
C ARG A 50 -6.39 -3.08 5.94
N CYS A 51 -6.46 -3.77 4.80
CA CYS A 51 -5.53 -3.60 3.70
C CYS A 51 -5.59 -2.22 3.03
N CYS A 52 -6.76 -1.68 2.70
CA CYS A 52 -6.87 -0.37 2.01
C CYS A 52 -6.40 0.82 2.87
N PRO A 53 -6.77 0.97 4.17
CA PRO A 53 -6.18 2.01 5.01
C PRO A 53 -4.66 1.88 5.17
N SER A 54 -4.15 0.65 5.31
CA SER A 54 -2.70 0.41 5.40
C SER A 54 -1.95 0.84 4.15
N ARG A 55 -2.51 0.54 2.96
CA ARG A 55 -1.95 0.98 1.68
C ARG A 55 -2.03 2.49 1.52
N ALA A 56 -3.13 3.12 1.92
CA ALA A 56 -3.29 4.58 1.89
C ALA A 56 -2.20 5.28 2.73
N ALA A 57 -1.96 4.80 3.95
CA ALA A 57 -0.91 5.32 4.82
C ALA A 57 0.49 5.06 4.27
N LEU A 58 0.76 3.86 3.75
CA LEU A 58 2.06 3.53 3.16
C LEU A 58 2.38 4.44 1.96
N LEU A 59 1.41 4.68 1.10
CA LEU A 59 1.61 5.46 -0.13
C LEU A 59 1.78 6.95 0.15
N THR A 60 1.08 7.50 1.14
CA THR A 60 1.00 8.96 1.35
C THR A 60 1.76 9.45 2.57
N GLY A 61 2.11 8.56 3.50
CA GLY A 61 2.66 8.92 4.81
C GLY A 61 1.66 9.59 5.76
N LEU A 62 0.36 9.62 5.41
CA LEU A 62 -0.69 10.26 6.20
C LEU A 62 -1.51 9.25 6.99
N ASN A 63 -2.26 9.73 8.00
CA ASN A 63 -3.33 8.93 8.58
C ASN A 63 -4.39 8.62 7.49
N PRO A 64 -4.94 7.39 7.41
CA PRO A 64 -5.87 7.02 6.35
C PRO A 64 -7.12 7.91 6.25
N HIS A 65 -7.60 8.46 7.38
CA HIS A 65 -8.70 9.42 7.39
C HIS A 65 -8.36 10.74 6.66
N GLN A 66 -7.09 11.14 6.64
CA GLN A 66 -6.62 12.31 5.89
C GLN A 66 -6.43 12.00 4.39
N ALA A 67 -6.20 10.73 4.05
CA ALA A 67 -6.00 10.27 2.67
C ALA A 67 -7.33 9.89 1.95
N GLY A 68 -8.47 9.94 2.64
CA GLY A 68 -9.79 9.61 2.10
C GLY A 68 -10.23 8.15 2.27
N ILE A 69 -9.43 7.34 2.95
CA ILE A 69 -9.66 5.89 3.16
C ILE A 69 -9.72 5.59 4.67
N GLY A 70 -10.62 6.27 5.37
CA GLY A 70 -10.85 6.09 6.81
C GLY A 70 -11.61 4.82 7.18
N HIS A 71 -12.12 4.05 6.21
CA HIS A 71 -12.81 2.78 6.44
C HIS A 71 -12.31 1.69 5.50
N MET A 72 -13.04 1.42 4.41
CA MET A 72 -12.66 0.53 3.31
C MET A 72 -12.80 1.35 2.02
N THR A 73 -13.17 0.71 0.92
CA THR A 73 -13.37 1.35 -0.37
C THR A 73 -14.79 1.88 -0.62
N ALA A 74 -15.74 1.55 0.27
CA ALA A 74 -17.09 2.10 0.20
C ALA A 74 -17.10 3.61 0.51
N ASP A 75 -17.75 4.39 -0.36
CA ASP A 75 -18.01 5.80 -0.12
C ASP A 75 -19.12 5.96 0.94
N LEU A 76 -18.76 6.54 2.09
CA LEU A 76 -19.69 6.81 3.20
C LEU A 76 -20.18 8.26 3.22
N GLY A 77 -19.97 9.03 2.15
CA GLY A 77 -20.51 10.38 1.97
C GLY A 77 -19.74 11.49 2.70
N ALA A 78 -18.49 11.24 3.09
CA ALA A 78 -17.63 12.21 3.77
C ALA A 78 -16.20 12.18 3.21
N PRO A 79 -15.46 13.31 3.16
CA PRO A 79 -14.12 13.36 2.56
C PRO A 79 -13.12 12.34 3.13
N SER A 80 -13.18 12.08 4.44
CA SER A 80 -12.31 11.09 5.09
C SER A 80 -12.69 9.63 4.81
N TYR A 81 -13.86 9.39 4.20
CA TYR A 81 -14.45 8.08 3.97
C TYR A 81 -14.97 7.95 2.53
N GLN A 82 -14.35 8.66 1.58
CA GLN A 82 -14.73 8.60 0.16
C GLN A 82 -14.34 7.27 -0.50
N GLY A 83 -13.45 6.47 0.11
CA GLY A 83 -13.14 5.11 -0.33
C GLY A 83 -12.00 4.97 -1.34
N TYR A 84 -11.38 6.08 -1.72
CA TYR A 84 -10.23 6.15 -2.63
C TYR A 84 -9.30 7.29 -2.22
N LEU A 85 -8.04 7.27 -2.71
CA LEU A 85 -7.09 8.34 -2.42
C LEU A 85 -7.62 9.68 -2.93
N ASN A 86 -7.62 10.68 -2.04
CA ASN A 86 -8.00 12.03 -2.41
C ASN A 86 -6.89 12.74 -3.22
N ARG A 87 -7.26 13.84 -3.86
CA ARG A 87 -6.35 14.65 -4.69
C ARG A 87 -5.54 15.68 -3.89
N SER A 88 -5.68 15.68 -2.56
CA SER A 88 -5.02 16.62 -1.66
C SER A 88 -3.80 16.01 -0.96
N CYS A 89 -3.45 14.76 -1.27
CA CYS A 89 -2.25 14.09 -0.81
C CYS A 89 -1.41 13.61 -2.01
N ALA A 90 -0.09 13.63 -1.85
CA ALA A 90 0.85 13.05 -2.82
C ALA A 90 1.28 11.66 -2.37
N THR A 91 1.39 10.75 -3.31
CA THR A 91 1.98 9.43 -3.11
C THR A 91 3.51 9.51 -3.15
N ILE A 92 4.19 8.52 -2.56
CA ILE A 92 5.65 8.36 -2.64
C ILE A 92 6.14 8.35 -4.10
N ALA A 93 5.35 7.78 -5.02
CA ALA A 93 5.66 7.77 -6.45
C ALA A 93 5.63 9.18 -7.06
N GLU A 94 4.58 9.96 -6.77
CA GLU A 94 4.46 11.35 -7.23
C GLU A 94 5.54 12.25 -6.65
N VAL A 95 5.99 11.98 -5.42
CA VAL A 95 7.12 12.68 -4.80
C VAL A 95 8.44 12.29 -5.47
N LEU A 96 8.70 11.01 -5.73
CA LEU A 96 9.98 10.53 -6.29
C LEU A 96 10.15 10.84 -7.79
N ARG A 97 9.08 10.82 -8.58
CA ARG A 97 9.10 11.02 -10.03
C ARG A 97 9.79 12.32 -10.49
N PRO A 98 9.48 13.52 -9.94
CA PRO A 98 10.17 14.77 -10.32
C PRO A 98 11.66 14.77 -9.96
N HIS A 99 12.10 13.89 -9.07
CA HIS A 99 13.51 13.69 -8.72
C HIS A 99 14.23 12.68 -9.63
N GLY A 100 13.62 12.30 -10.76
CA GLY A 100 14.23 11.47 -11.79
C GLY A 100 14.20 9.96 -11.49
N TYR A 101 13.33 9.52 -10.58
CA TYR A 101 13.06 8.12 -10.36
C TYR A 101 12.06 7.58 -11.38
N ALA A 102 12.32 6.40 -11.92
CA ALA A 102 11.30 5.61 -12.57
C ALA A 102 10.43 4.93 -11.49
N THR A 103 9.13 5.08 -11.58
CA THR A 103 8.16 4.52 -10.62
C THR A 103 7.34 3.44 -11.29
N MET A 104 7.30 2.24 -10.69
CA MET A 104 6.58 1.09 -11.22
C MET A 104 5.85 0.38 -10.08
N MET A 105 4.70 -0.21 -10.37
CA MET A 105 3.92 -1.02 -9.45
C MET A 105 3.49 -2.32 -10.12
N SER A 106 3.56 -3.42 -9.37
CA SER A 106 2.99 -4.71 -9.74
C SER A 106 2.25 -5.30 -8.55
N GLY A 107 1.01 -5.74 -8.76
CA GLY A 107 0.17 -6.33 -7.72
C GLY A 107 -1.04 -5.47 -7.31
N LYS A 108 -1.51 -5.66 -6.08
CA LYS A 108 -2.79 -5.11 -5.58
C LYS A 108 -2.69 -3.62 -5.24
N TRP A 109 -3.55 -2.81 -5.85
CA TRP A 109 -3.69 -1.38 -5.55
C TRP A 109 -4.55 -1.11 -4.31
N HIS A 110 -5.84 -1.42 -4.39
CA HIS A 110 -6.81 -1.29 -3.29
C HIS A 110 -6.81 0.09 -2.61
N ALA A 111 -6.64 1.15 -3.41
CA ALA A 111 -6.72 2.55 -2.98
C ALA A 111 -7.52 3.42 -3.97
N GLY A 112 -8.34 2.76 -4.81
CA GLY A 112 -9.03 3.37 -5.94
C GLY A 112 -10.51 2.99 -6.01
N GLY A 113 -11.22 3.00 -4.89
CA GLY A 113 -12.68 2.86 -4.89
C GLY A 113 -13.16 1.42 -4.87
N ASP A 114 -14.49 1.27 -4.78
CA ASP A 114 -15.17 -0.03 -4.75
C ASP A 114 -15.73 -0.36 -6.13
N TYR A 115 -15.62 -1.63 -6.52
CA TYR A 115 -16.18 -2.14 -7.77
C TYR A 115 -16.72 -3.55 -7.54
N ARG A 116 -17.84 -3.86 -8.20
CA ARG A 116 -18.40 -5.21 -8.15
C ARG A 116 -17.55 -6.13 -9.01
N SER A 117 -16.81 -7.04 -8.39
CA SER A 117 -15.98 -8.03 -9.10
C SER A 117 -16.80 -8.93 -10.03
N THR A 118 -18.11 -9.07 -9.75
CA THR A 118 -19.05 -9.87 -10.54
C THR A 118 -19.73 -9.11 -11.67
N ASP A 119 -19.57 -7.79 -11.76
CA ASP A 119 -20.19 -6.95 -12.79
C ASP A 119 -19.14 -6.09 -13.49
N PRO A 120 -18.56 -6.57 -14.60
CA PRO A 120 -17.59 -5.80 -15.38
C PRO A 120 -18.14 -4.48 -15.93
N GLY A 121 -19.46 -4.33 -16.05
CA GLY A 121 -20.08 -3.08 -16.52
C GLY A 121 -19.90 -1.92 -15.54
N ASP A 122 -19.69 -2.22 -14.26
CA ASP A 122 -19.47 -1.23 -13.19
C ASP A 122 -17.99 -0.81 -13.07
N TRP A 123 -17.09 -1.35 -13.89
CA TRP A 123 -15.65 -1.10 -13.76
C TRP A 123 -15.25 0.22 -14.43
N ASP A 124 -15.04 1.26 -13.61
CA ASP A 124 -14.61 2.59 -14.05
C ASP A 124 -13.11 2.82 -13.78
N VAL A 125 -12.24 1.95 -14.29
CA VAL A 125 -10.79 2.00 -14.00
C VAL A 125 -10.18 3.31 -14.53
N GLY A 126 -9.56 4.09 -13.64
CA GLY A 126 -8.95 5.38 -13.97
C GLY A 126 -9.91 6.57 -13.92
N GLY A 127 -11.19 6.32 -13.59
CA GLY A 127 -12.17 7.37 -13.39
C GLY A 127 -11.90 8.25 -12.15
N PRO A 128 -12.64 9.36 -11.97
CA PRO A 128 -12.38 10.31 -10.90
C PRO A 128 -12.46 9.73 -9.47
N ALA A 129 -13.31 8.73 -9.26
CA ALA A 129 -13.48 8.00 -8.01
C ALA A 129 -12.72 6.66 -7.97
N ASN A 130 -11.98 6.34 -9.04
CA ASN A 130 -11.30 5.08 -9.22
C ASN A 130 -9.85 5.30 -9.69
N PRO A 131 -9.04 6.07 -8.93
CA PRO A 131 -7.67 6.38 -9.33
C PRO A 131 -6.84 5.11 -9.43
N THR A 132 -6.08 5.00 -10.52
CA THR A 132 -5.06 3.97 -10.69
C THR A 132 -3.72 4.44 -10.10
N PRO A 133 -2.77 3.52 -9.86
CA PRO A 133 -1.38 3.88 -9.58
C PRO A 133 -0.77 4.84 -10.61
#